data_AF-A0A947AKB8-F1
#
_entry.id   AF-A0A947AKB8-F1
#
_cell.length_a   1.000
_cell.length_b   1.000
_cell.length_c   1.000
_cell.angle_alpha   90.00
_cell.angle_beta   90.00
_cell.angle_gamma   90.00
#
_symmetry.space_group_name_H-M   'P 1'
#
loop_
_entity.id
_entity.type
_entity.pdbx_description
1 polymer ?
#
loop_
_entity_poly.entity_id
_entity_poly.type
_entity_poly.pdbx_seq_one_letter_code
_entity_poly.pdbx_strand_id
1 'polypeptide(L)'
;MTLKIKKILFSNWLLCAILTLLVIAGMLFEFHPMQFLEYKAYDFFTGLRKRELSKQVVLVKIDDKSIKDIGSWPWPRSYIADMIRRLSKSSPKAFGLHILYSGQEINPGLKEIINVRGRIKNDPYLKKRKSRHKVDRILAKAQKQLEHDNKFTASVNHAVNIVLPLRFTQGLANQDDYSELPGILIINSLDLSKNKVGPAKRPYSFGDETVVSNAVTTTFNQLAR
;
A
#
# COMPACT_ATOMS: atom_id res chain seq x y z
N MET A 1 36.09 2.47 59.17
CA MET A 1 34.85 1.74 58.80
C MET A 1 34.40 1.97 57.34
N THR A 2 34.99 2.92 56.60
CA THR A 2 34.58 3.34 55.24
C THR A 2 35.07 2.44 54.09
N LEU A 3 36.17 1.70 54.28
CA LEU A 3 36.76 0.84 53.25
C LEU A 3 35.92 -0.42 52.94
N LYS A 4 35.20 -0.95 53.94
CA LYS A 4 34.33 -2.13 53.74
C LYS A 4 33.11 -1.81 52.88
N ILE A 5 32.55 -0.60 53.00
CA ILE A 5 31.37 -0.17 52.25
C ILE A 5 31.70 -0.01 50.76
N LYS A 6 32.84 0.60 50.42
CA LYS A 6 33.30 0.70 49.01
C LYS A 6 33.51 -0.67 48.36
N LYS A 7 34.04 -1.65 49.11
CA LYS A 7 34.28 -3.02 48.61
C LYS A 7 32.97 -3.78 48.32
N ILE A 8 31.96 -3.61 49.17
CA ILE A 8 30.63 -4.22 48.99
C ILE A 8 29.89 -3.57 47.81
N LEU A 9 29.92 -2.23 47.72
CA LEU A 9 29.32 -1.50 46.59
C LEU A 9 30.01 -1.84 45.26
N PHE A 10 31.34 -1.97 45.26
CA PHE A 10 32.10 -2.36 44.07
C PHE A 10 31.79 -3.80 43.63
N SER A 11 31.66 -4.74 44.57
CA SER A 11 31.29 -6.13 44.29
C SER A 11 29.88 -6.24 43.70
N ASN A 12 28.91 -5.49 44.24
CA ASN A 12 27.54 -5.49 43.73
C ASN A 12 27.45 -4.84 42.34
N TRP A 13 28.20 -3.76 42.11
CA TRP A 13 28.27 -3.10 40.81
C TRP A 13 28.88 -4.02 39.74
N LEU A 14 29.93 -4.75 40.08
CA LEU A 14 30.59 -5.69 39.18
C LEU A 14 29.67 -6.88 38.85
N LEU A 15 28.88 -7.35 39.82
CA LEU A 15 27.87 -8.39 39.60
C LEU A 15 26.74 -7.91 38.69
N CYS A 16 26.26 -6.67 38.87
CA CYS A 16 25.32 -6.05 37.94
C CYS A 16 25.91 -5.97 36.53
N ALA A 17 27.15 -5.47 36.39
CA ALA A 17 27.81 -5.31 35.09
C ALA A 17 28.00 -6.64 34.35
N ILE A 18 28.36 -7.71 35.06
CA ILE A 18 28.47 -9.06 34.48
C ILE A 18 27.11 -9.57 34.03
N LEU A 19 26.06 -9.36 34.83
CA LEU A 19 24.70 -9.74 34.47
C LEU A 19 24.23 -9.01 33.21
N THR A 20 24.46 -7.69 33.10
CA THR A 20 24.12 -6.93 31.89
C THR A 20 24.91 -7.41 30.67
N LEU A 21 26.20 -7.69 30.82
CA LEU A 21 27.04 -8.20 29.73
C LEU A 21 26.51 -9.56 29.22
N LEU A 22 26.10 -10.44 30.12
CA LEU A 22 25.56 -11.76 29.78
C LEU A 22 24.22 -11.65 29.06
N VAL A 23 23.35 -10.72 29.47
CA VAL A 23 22.09 -10.43 28.77
C VAL A 23 22.36 -9.88 27.36
N ILE A 24 23.30 -8.94 27.21
CA ILE A 24 23.69 -8.38 25.90
C ILE A 24 24.26 -9.46 24.99
N ALA A 25 25.14 -10.33 25.52
CA ALA A 25 25.65 -11.47 24.77
C ALA A 25 24.51 -12.40 24.33
N GLY A 26 23.57 -12.73 25.23
CA GLY A 26 22.40 -13.55 24.88
C GLY A 26 21.51 -12.93 23.79
N MET A 27 21.42 -11.60 23.72
CA MET A 27 20.73 -10.88 22.65
C MET A 27 21.51 -10.95 21.32
N LEU A 28 22.84 -10.79 21.35
CA LEU A 28 23.69 -10.83 20.15
C LEU A 28 23.80 -12.23 19.53
N PHE A 29 23.68 -13.29 20.33
CA PHE A 29 23.74 -14.68 19.87
C PHE A 29 22.37 -15.28 19.52
N GLU A 30 21.32 -14.45 19.36
CA GLU A 30 19.96 -14.87 18.99
C GLU A 30 19.41 -16.02 19.88
N PHE A 31 19.66 -15.95 21.19
CA PHE A 31 19.28 -17.02 22.11
C PHE A 31 17.74 -17.11 22.24
N HIS A 32 17.16 -18.18 21.71
CA HIS A 32 15.71 -18.38 21.54
C HIS A 32 14.81 -18.06 22.77
N PRO A 33 15.16 -18.40 24.04
CA PRO A 33 14.29 -18.07 25.17
C PRO A 33 14.27 -16.58 25.55
N MET A 34 15.27 -15.78 25.15
CA MET A 34 15.24 -14.33 25.35
C MET A 34 14.18 -13.66 24.47
N GLN A 35 14.00 -14.13 23.23
CA GLN A 35 12.98 -13.63 22.30
C GLN A 35 11.56 -13.85 22.86
N PHE A 36 11.30 -14.99 23.50
CA PHE A 36 10.01 -15.26 24.14
C PHE A 36 9.72 -14.30 25.30
N LEU A 37 10.74 -14.00 26.11
CA LEU A 37 10.60 -13.06 27.22
C LEU A 37 10.38 -11.63 26.69
N GLU A 38 11.09 -11.26 25.62
CA GLU A 38 10.91 -9.99 24.93
C GLU A 38 9.49 -9.82 24.40
N TYR A 39 8.95 -10.81 23.70
CA TYR A 39 7.57 -10.76 23.19
C TYR A 39 6.55 -10.66 24.32
N LYS A 40 6.72 -11.42 25.42
CA LYS A 40 5.83 -11.30 26.59
C LYS A 40 5.91 -9.93 27.26
N ALA A 41 7.13 -9.41 27.42
CA ALA A 41 7.33 -8.07 27.98
C ALA A 41 6.68 -7.02 27.08
N TYR A 42 6.87 -7.13 25.76
CA TYR A 42 6.27 -6.24 24.77
C TYR A 42 4.74 -6.28 24.82
N ASP A 43 4.13 -7.47 24.84
CA ASP A 43 2.67 -7.64 24.95
C ASP A 43 2.13 -7.04 26.26
N PHE A 44 2.85 -7.23 27.36
CA PHE A 44 2.47 -6.65 28.65
C PHE A 44 2.53 -5.11 28.62
N PHE A 45 3.64 -4.53 28.13
CA PHE A 45 3.80 -3.08 28.04
C PHE A 45 2.84 -2.43 27.04
N THR A 46 2.53 -3.11 25.93
CA THR A 46 1.54 -2.62 24.96
C THR A 46 0.12 -2.71 25.50
N GLY A 47 -0.22 -3.77 26.24
CA GLY A 47 -1.53 -3.90 26.92
C GLY A 47 -1.75 -2.84 28.01
N LEU A 48 -0.69 -2.44 28.72
CA LEU A 48 -0.74 -1.34 29.69
C LEU A 48 -0.89 0.02 29.01
N ARG A 49 -0.40 0.16 27.78
CA ARG A 49 -0.58 1.37 26.96
C ARG A 49 -2.00 1.38 26.37
N LYS A 50 -3.01 1.63 27.20
CA LYS A 50 -4.37 1.97 26.74
C LYS A 50 -4.31 3.28 25.96
N ARG A 51 -4.15 3.17 24.65
CA ARG A 51 -4.25 4.31 23.75
C ARG A 51 -5.73 4.60 23.55
N GLU A 52 -6.18 5.81 23.91
CA GLU A 52 -7.51 6.25 23.53
C GLU A 52 -7.62 6.21 22.00
N LEU A 53 -8.67 5.56 21.50
CA LEU A 53 -8.94 5.51 20.07
C LEU A 53 -9.21 6.95 19.60
N SER A 54 -8.26 7.51 18.84
CA SER A 54 -8.45 8.82 18.22
C SER A 54 -9.65 8.74 17.29
N LYS A 55 -10.70 9.53 17.57
CA LYS A 55 -11.90 9.64 16.73
C LYS A 55 -11.62 10.29 15.36
N GLN A 56 -10.37 10.66 15.08
CA GLN A 56 -9.96 11.37 13.87
C GLN A 56 -9.70 10.43 12.68
N VAL A 57 -9.52 9.12 12.92
CA VAL A 57 -9.23 8.14 11.86
C VAL A 57 -10.27 7.03 11.92
N VAL A 58 -10.95 6.79 10.80
CA VAL A 58 -11.91 5.70 10.64
C VAL A 58 -11.30 4.66 9.72
N LEU A 59 -11.16 3.43 10.23
CA LEU A 59 -10.68 2.30 9.44
C LEU A 59 -11.86 1.44 9.00
N VAL A 60 -12.11 1.39 7.69
CA VAL A 60 -13.12 0.53 7.09
C VAL A 60 -12.45 -0.76 6.66
N LYS A 61 -12.77 -1.86 7.33
CA LYS A 61 -12.22 -3.20 7.04
C LYS A 61 -13.22 -4.02 6.24
N ILE A 62 -12.68 -4.90 5.39
CA ILE A 62 -13.44 -5.95 4.74
C ILE A 62 -13.22 -7.21 5.58
N ASP A 63 -14.17 -7.47 6.47
CA ASP A 63 -14.15 -8.63 7.37
C ASP A 63 -15.04 -9.76 6.82
N ASP A 64 -14.97 -10.94 7.44
CA ASP A 64 -15.78 -12.12 7.05
C ASP A 64 -17.28 -11.84 7.03
N LYS A 65 -17.76 -10.97 7.92
CA LYS A 65 -19.16 -10.53 7.93
C LYS A 65 -19.50 -9.81 6.62
N SER A 66 -18.65 -8.88 6.19
CA SER A 66 -18.85 -8.14 4.94
C SER A 66 -18.84 -9.06 3.72
N ILE A 67 -17.98 -10.08 3.72
CA ILE A 67 -17.92 -11.10 2.65
C ILE A 67 -19.19 -11.96 2.65
N LYS A 68 -19.71 -12.33 3.82
CA LYS A 68 -20.98 -13.07 3.92
C LYS A 68 -22.17 -12.24 3.44
N ASP A 69 -22.20 -10.95 3.75
CA ASP A 69 -23.33 -10.06 3.44
C ASP A 69 -23.35 -9.61 1.96
N ILE A 70 -22.19 -9.33 1.36
CA ILE A 70 -22.08 -8.80 -0.01
C ILE A 70 -21.78 -9.91 -1.03
N GLY A 71 -21.05 -10.94 -0.61
CA GLY A 71 -20.61 -12.04 -1.45
C GLY A 71 -19.09 -12.17 -1.53
N SER A 72 -18.65 -13.14 -2.32
CA SER A 72 -17.24 -13.49 -2.46
C SER A 72 -16.38 -12.35 -3.01
N TRP A 73 -15.22 -12.18 -2.40
CA TRP A 73 -14.16 -11.32 -2.91
C TRP A 73 -13.44 -11.97 -4.11
N PRO A 74 -12.93 -11.23 -5.11
CA PRO A 74 -12.93 -9.77 -5.25
C PRO A 74 -14.28 -9.21 -5.71
N TRP A 75 -14.73 -8.14 -5.05
CA TRP A 75 -15.96 -7.46 -5.46
C TRP A 75 -15.76 -6.64 -6.74
N PRO A 76 -16.82 -6.49 -7.56
CA PRO A 76 -16.80 -5.56 -8.69
C PRO A 76 -16.47 -4.13 -8.27
N ARG A 77 -15.78 -3.35 -9.12
CA ARG A 77 -15.37 -1.96 -8.77
C ARG A 77 -16.56 -1.02 -8.57
N SER A 78 -17.75 -1.40 -9.05
CA SER A 78 -18.99 -0.68 -8.76
C SER A 78 -19.33 -0.64 -7.27
N TYR A 79 -19.07 -1.70 -6.51
CA TYR A 79 -19.26 -1.70 -5.05
C TYR A 79 -18.28 -0.76 -4.35
N ILE A 80 -17.02 -0.75 -4.81
CA ILE A 80 -15.99 0.14 -4.28
C ILE A 80 -16.33 1.61 -4.61
N ALA A 81 -16.80 1.88 -5.83
CA ALA A 81 -17.26 3.20 -6.25
C ALA A 81 -18.40 3.72 -5.36
N ASP A 82 -19.36 2.85 -5.04
CA ASP A 82 -20.48 3.17 -4.16
C ASP A 82 -20.05 3.42 -2.72
N MET A 83 -19.08 2.65 -2.22
CA MET A 83 -18.45 2.88 -0.92
C MET A 83 -17.75 4.23 -0.88
N ILE A 84 -16.91 4.54 -1.87
CA ILE A 84 -16.22 5.84 -1.98
C ILE A 84 -17.26 6.96 -1.96
N ARG A 85 -18.29 6.89 -2.81
CA ARG A 85 -19.34 7.92 -2.88
C ARG A 85 -20.05 8.13 -1.55
N ARG A 86 -20.32 7.07 -0.79
CA ARG A 86 -20.96 7.17 0.54
C ARG A 86 -20.02 7.79 1.56
N LEU A 87 -18.77 7.37 1.60
CA LEU A 87 -17.78 7.86 2.57
C LEU A 87 -17.33 9.29 2.27
N SER A 88 -17.28 9.68 0.99
CA SER A 88 -16.98 11.07 0.58
C SER A 88 -18.04 12.07 1.03
N LYS A 89 -19.29 11.65 1.32
CA LYS A 89 -20.32 12.55 1.88
C LYS A 89 -19.96 13.11 3.25
N SER A 90 -19.08 12.41 3.98
CA SER A 90 -18.59 12.85 5.28
C SER A 90 -17.41 13.83 5.17
N SER A 91 -17.01 14.20 3.94
CA SER A 91 -15.91 15.13 3.65
C SER A 91 -14.64 14.89 4.49
N PRO A 92 -14.06 13.67 4.46
CA PRO A 92 -12.85 13.37 5.22
C PRO A 92 -11.69 14.25 4.74
N LYS A 93 -10.78 14.61 5.67
CA LYS A 93 -9.57 15.37 5.33
C LYS A 93 -8.68 14.63 4.31
N ALA A 94 -8.59 13.30 4.44
CA ALA A 94 -7.90 12.41 3.52
C ALA A 94 -8.61 11.05 3.49
N PHE A 95 -8.68 10.42 2.32
CA PHE A 95 -9.27 9.09 2.12
C PHE A 95 -8.24 8.17 1.46
N GLY A 96 -7.73 7.18 2.19
CA GLY A 96 -6.80 6.19 1.63
C GLY A 96 -7.54 4.94 1.16
N LEU A 97 -7.35 4.55 -0.10
CA LEU A 97 -7.81 3.25 -0.62
C LEU A 97 -6.63 2.28 -0.67
N HIS A 98 -6.72 1.14 0.01
CA HIS A 98 -5.67 0.11 -0.01
C HIS A 98 -6.03 -1.06 -0.93
N ILE A 99 -6.37 -0.77 -2.18
CA ILE A 99 -6.61 -1.77 -3.23
C ILE A 99 -5.79 -1.35 -4.46
N LEU A 100 -4.86 -2.20 -4.88
CA LEU A 100 -4.04 -1.95 -6.06
C LEU A 100 -4.78 -2.41 -7.32
N TYR A 101 -4.99 -1.48 -8.25
CA TYR A 101 -5.59 -1.77 -9.56
C TYR A 101 -4.51 -1.73 -10.64
N SER A 102 -4.11 -2.89 -11.15
CA SER A 102 -3.05 -3.03 -12.17
C SER A 102 -3.53 -2.92 -13.61
N GLY A 103 -4.85 -2.91 -13.86
CA GLY A 103 -5.41 -2.90 -15.21
C GLY A 103 -6.92 -2.66 -15.21
N GLN A 104 -7.54 -2.87 -16.36
CA GLN A 104 -9.00 -2.76 -16.52
C GLN A 104 -9.73 -3.90 -15.81
N GLU A 105 -10.94 -3.66 -15.30
CA GLU A 105 -11.75 -4.75 -14.74
C GLU A 105 -12.19 -5.73 -15.84
N ILE A 106 -11.98 -7.03 -15.61
CA ILE A 106 -12.45 -8.08 -16.51
C ILE A 106 -13.89 -8.43 -16.14
N ASN A 107 -14.86 -7.91 -16.90
CA ASN A 107 -16.28 -8.24 -16.74
C ASN A 107 -16.77 -9.07 -17.95
N PRO A 108 -16.97 -10.40 -17.79
CA PRO A 108 -17.44 -11.26 -18.87
C PRO A 108 -18.79 -10.82 -19.46
N GLY A 109 -19.70 -10.33 -18.61
CA GLY A 109 -21.01 -9.83 -19.05
C GLY A 109 -20.89 -8.59 -19.93
N LEU A 110 -20.01 -7.65 -19.57
CA LEU A 110 -19.74 -6.48 -20.39
C LEU A 110 -19.18 -6.87 -21.77
N LYS A 111 -18.23 -7.81 -21.79
CA LYS A 111 -17.62 -8.33 -23.03
C LYS A 111 -18.68 -8.93 -23.94
N GLU A 112 -19.60 -9.73 -23.40
CA GLU A 112 -20.65 -10.35 -24.20
C GLU A 112 -21.66 -9.32 -24.73
N ILE A 113 -22.06 -8.34 -23.92
CA ILE A 113 -22.95 -7.26 -24.38
C ILE A 113 -22.30 -6.47 -25.53
N ILE A 114 -21.00 -6.18 -25.46
CA ILE A 114 -20.27 -5.50 -26.54
C ILE A 114 -20.29 -6.35 -27.82
N ASN A 115 -20.02 -7.66 -27.70
CA ASN A 115 -20.04 -8.60 -28.82
C ASN A 115 -21.42 -8.69 -29.48
N VAL A 116 -22.48 -8.92 -28.68
CA VAL A 116 -23.87 -9.00 -29.16
C VAL A 116 -24.28 -7.69 -29.85
N ARG A 117 -23.96 -6.54 -29.24
CA ARG A 117 -24.25 -5.23 -29.83
C ARG A 117 -23.49 -5.02 -31.15
N GLY A 118 -22.25 -5.49 -31.25
CA GLY A 118 -21.46 -5.48 -32.49
C GLY A 118 -22.10 -6.34 -33.60
N ARG A 119 -22.52 -7.55 -33.26
CA ARG A 119 -23.23 -8.46 -34.20
C ARG A 119 -24.50 -7.84 -34.74
N ILE A 120 -25.36 -7.32 -33.85
CA ILE A 120 -26.61 -6.64 -34.25
C ILE A 120 -26.32 -5.39 -35.11
N LYS A 121 -25.21 -4.69 -34.85
CA LYS A 121 -24.83 -3.52 -35.63
C LYS A 121 -24.40 -3.87 -37.05
N ASN A 122 -23.72 -5.00 -37.22
CA ASN A 122 -23.14 -5.44 -38.48
C ASN A 122 -24.05 -6.39 -39.28
N ASP A 123 -25.12 -6.90 -38.66
CA ASP A 123 -26.09 -7.78 -39.32
C ASP A 123 -26.84 -7.05 -40.47
N PRO A 124 -26.73 -7.53 -41.73
CA PRO A 124 -27.40 -6.93 -42.89
C PRO A 124 -28.93 -6.88 -42.79
N TYR A 125 -29.55 -7.88 -42.16
CA TYR A 125 -31.00 -8.02 -42.04
C TYR A 125 -31.57 -7.06 -40.99
N LEU A 126 -30.81 -6.81 -39.91
CA LEU A 126 -31.22 -5.92 -38.83
C LEU A 126 -30.92 -4.44 -39.11
N LYS A 127 -30.05 -4.14 -40.08
CA LYS A 127 -29.60 -2.77 -40.39
C LYS A 127 -30.74 -1.80 -40.77
N LYS A 128 -31.79 -2.29 -41.44
CA LYS A 128 -32.90 -1.46 -41.95
C LYS A 128 -34.14 -1.44 -41.04
N ARG A 129 -34.16 -2.22 -39.96
CA ARG A 129 -35.35 -2.36 -39.09
C ARG A 129 -35.36 -1.27 -38.01
N LYS A 130 -36.46 -0.50 -37.93
CA LYS A 130 -36.67 0.50 -36.85
C LYS A 130 -36.55 -0.12 -35.45
N SER A 131 -37.00 -1.37 -35.28
CA SER A 131 -36.93 -2.13 -34.02
C SER A 131 -35.51 -2.29 -33.46
N ARG A 132 -34.46 -2.23 -34.30
CA ARG A 132 -33.06 -2.26 -33.87
C ARG A 132 -32.73 -1.14 -32.90
N HIS A 133 -33.31 0.05 -33.07
CA HIS A 133 -33.03 1.19 -32.19
C HIS A 133 -33.52 0.91 -30.76
N LYS A 134 -34.65 0.20 -30.60
CA LYS A 134 -35.16 -0.19 -29.29
C LYS A 134 -34.23 -1.19 -28.61
N VAL A 135 -33.74 -2.19 -29.36
CA VAL A 135 -32.79 -3.19 -28.86
C VAL A 135 -31.44 -2.55 -28.53
N ASP A 136 -30.89 -1.70 -29.40
CA ASP A 136 -29.62 -1.01 -29.17
C ASP A 136 -29.70 -0.12 -27.92
N ARG A 137 -30.84 0.56 -27.68
CA ARG A 137 -31.03 1.34 -26.44
C ARG A 137 -30.99 0.47 -25.19
N ILE A 138 -31.60 -0.71 -25.21
CA ILE A 138 -31.58 -1.65 -24.08
C ILE A 138 -30.16 -2.16 -23.85
N LEU A 139 -29.47 -2.57 -24.91
CA LEU A 139 -28.08 -3.03 -24.84
C LEU A 139 -27.12 -1.92 -24.41
N ALA A 140 -27.32 -0.69 -24.87
CA ALA A 140 -26.53 0.46 -24.44
C ALA A 140 -26.73 0.75 -22.94
N LYS A 141 -27.97 0.62 -22.44
CA LYS A 141 -28.25 0.74 -21.01
C LYS A 141 -27.57 -0.37 -20.20
N ALA A 142 -27.65 -1.62 -20.66
CA ALA A 142 -26.98 -2.76 -20.02
C ALA A 142 -25.46 -2.59 -20.00
N GLN A 143 -24.87 -2.20 -21.14
CA GLN A 143 -23.44 -1.90 -21.25
C GLN A 143 -23.03 -0.85 -20.21
N LYS A 144 -23.72 0.30 -20.16
CA LYS A 144 -23.45 1.37 -19.19
C LYS A 144 -23.57 0.90 -17.73
N GLN A 145 -24.46 -0.04 -17.44
CA GLN A 145 -24.61 -0.58 -16.08
C GLN A 145 -23.44 -1.49 -15.68
N LEU A 146 -22.92 -2.27 -16.64
CA LEU A 146 -21.82 -3.21 -16.45
C LEU A 146 -20.42 -2.56 -16.54
N GLU A 147 -20.33 -1.32 -17.03
CA GLU A 147 -19.12 -0.50 -17.01
C GLU A 147 -18.81 -0.01 -15.59
N HIS A 148 -18.22 -0.90 -14.78
CA HIS A 148 -17.87 -0.63 -13.40
C HIS A 148 -16.70 0.35 -13.26
N ASP A 149 -15.71 0.29 -14.15
CA ASP A 149 -14.55 1.19 -14.17
C ASP A 149 -14.96 2.66 -14.33
N ASN A 150 -15.90 2.95 -15.22
CA ASN A 150 -16.38 4.31 -15.41
C ASN A 150 -17.05 4.87 -14.15
N LYS A 151 -17.82 4.03 -13.43
CA LYS A 151 -18.42 4.41 -12.14
C LYS A 151 -17.37 4.64 -11.06
N PHE A 152 -16.34 3.80 -11.02
CA PHE A 152 -15.22 3.92 -10.10
C PHE A 152 -14.45 5.22 -10.35
N THR A 153 -13.98 5.46 -11.57
CA THR A 153 -13.25 6.67 -11.94
C THR A 153 -14.08 7.93 -11.67
N ALA A 154 -15.37 7.93 -12.00
CA ALA A 154 -16.25 9.05 -11.68
C ALA A 154 -16.37 9.30 -10.17
N SER A 155 -16.43 8.24 -9.36
CA SER A 155 -16.52 8.37 -7.89
C SER A 155 -15.20 8.82 -7.27
N VAL A 156 -14.06 8.36 -7.80
CA VAL A 156 -12.72 8.81 -7.40
C VAL A 156 -12.52 10.29 -7.74
N ASN A 157 -12.83 10.70 -8.97
CA ASN A 157 -12.68 12.10 -9.40
C ASN A 157 -13.58 13.06 -8.63
N HIS A 158 -14.74 12.59 -8.16
CA HIS A 158 -15.67 13.37 -7.35
C HIS A 158 -15.29 13.36 -5.85
N ALA A 159 -14.49 12.38 -5.40
CA ALA A 159 -14.03 12.30 -4.03
C ALA A 159 -12.91 13.32 -3.77
N VAL A 160 -13.10 14.18 -2.78
CA VAL A 160 -12.07 15.13 -2.34
C VAL A 160 -10.98 14.35 -1.59
N ASN A 161 -9.71 14.58 -1.95
CA ASN A 161 -8.52 14.07 -1.26
C ASN A 161 -8.43 12.53 -1.15
N ILE A 162 -8.78 11.83 -2.21
CA ILE A 162 -8.56 10.39 -2.32
C ILE A 162 -7.10 10.08 -2.69
N VAL A 163 -6.48 9.17 -1.93
CA VAL A 163 -5.13 8.66 -2.16
C VAL A 163 -5.24 7.22 -2.65
N LEU A 164 -4.74 6.99 -3.85
CA LEU A 164 -4.68 5.66 -4.47
C LEU A 164 -3.29 5.05 -4.28
N PRO A 165 -3.21 3.72 -4.12
CA PRO A 165 -1.93 3.06 -3.96
C PRO A 165 -1.26 2.96 -5.33
N LEU A 166 0.03 3.25 -5.36
CA LEU A 166 0.89 3.11 -6.54
C LEU A 166 1.94 2.05 -6.26
N ARG A 167 2.20 1.20 -7.26
CA ARG A 167 3.29 0.23 -7.20
C ARG A 167 4.52 0.86 -7.84
N PHE A 168 5.60 0.93 -7.08
CA PHE A 168 6.91 1.30 -7.58
C PHE A 168 7.72 0.03 -7.85
N THR A 169 8.49 0.04 -8.91
CA THR A 169 9.50 -1.00 -9.22
C THR A 169 10.86 -0.33 -9.24
N GLN A 170 11.84 -0.94 -8.59
CA GLN A 170 13.22 -0.46 -8.67
C GLN A 170 13.74 -0.71 -10.09
N GLY A 171 14.08 0.37 -10.79
CA GLY A 171 14.77 0.36 -12.07
C GLY A 171 15.96 1.31 -12.01
N LEU A 172 16.94 1.13 -12.89
CA LEU A 172 17.99 2.12 -13.08
C LEU A 172 17.31 3.43 -13.53
N ALA A 173 17.58 4.52 -12.81
CA ALA A 173 17.02 5.82 -13.15
C ALA A 173 17.59 6.27 -14.49
N ASN A 174 16.86 6.05 -15.58
CA ASN A 174 17.14 6.71 -16.85
C ASN A 174 16.73 8.16 -16.69
N GLN A 175 17.73 9.03 -16.54
CA GLN A 175 17.56 10.45 -16.25
C GLN A 175 16.83 11.23 -17.37
N ASP A 176 16.64 10.60 -18.53
CA ASP A 176 16.03 11.19 -19.72
C ASP A 176 14.51 10.92 -19.86
N ASP A 177 13.94 10.06 -19.00
CA ASP A 177 12.57 9.53 -19.13
C ASP A 177 11.54 10.17 -18.17
N TYR A 178 11.82 11.38 -17.67
CA TYR A 178 10.83 12.16 -16.92
C TYR A 178 9.80 12.86 -17.82
N SER A 179 10.08 12.90 -19.12
CA SER A 179 9.27 13.55 -20.17
C SER A 179 7.91 12.86 -20.36
N GLU A 180 7.78 11.59 -19.98
CA GLU A 180 6.59 10.75 -20.16
C GLU A 180 5.94 10.35 -18.83
N LEU A 181 6.11 11.14 -17.76
CA LEU A 181 5.34 10.91 -16.55
C LEU A 181 3.84 10.94 -16.87
N PRO A 182 3.06 9.90 -16.50
CA PRO A 182 1.62 9.92 -16.64
C PRO A 182 1.04 11.19 -16.03
N GLY A 183 0.05 11.80 -16.68
CA GLY A 183 -0.52 13.08 -16.23
C GLY A 183 -0.97 13.09 -14.77
N ILE A 184 -1.37 11.92 -14.22
CA ILE A 184 -1.72 11.79 -12.79
C ILE A 184 -0.52 11.93 -11.83
N LEU A 185 0.69 11.54 -12.26
CA LEU A 185 1.91 11.75 -11.50
C LEU A 185 2.37 13.19 -11.62
N ILE A 186 2.18 13.84 -12.78
CA ILE A 186 2.46 15.27 -12.95
C ILE A 186 1.55 16.11 -12.04
N ILE A 187 0.24 15.84 -12.03
CA ILE A 187 -0.75 16.56 -11.21
C ILE A 187 -0.45 16.41 -9.71
N ASN A 188 0.01 15.23 -9.27
CA ASN A 188 0.36 14.96 -7.87
C ASN A 188 1.85 15.18 -7.56
N SER A 189 2.64 15.67 -8.51
CA SER A 189 4.06 15.93 -8.30
C SER A 189 4.21 17.13 -7.35
N LEU A 190 5.12 16.98 -6.39
CA LEU A 190 5.54 18.11 -5.57
C LEU A 190 6.52 18.93 -6.39
N ASP A 191 6.11 20.14 -6.80
CA ASP A 191 7.01 21.10 -7.46
C ASP A 191 8.04 21.60 -6.43
N LEU A 192 9.19 20.93 -6.39
CA LEU A 192 10.30 21.27 -5.51
C LEU A 192 10.92 22.64 -5.86
N SER A 193 10.62 23.24 -7.02
CA SER A 193 11.15 24.57 -7.38
C SER A 193 10.36 25.72 -6.73
N LYS A 194 9.07 25.52 -6.45
CA LYS A 194 8.22 26.55 -5.81
C LYS A 194 8.38 26.62 -4.31
N ASN A 195 8.84 25.54 -3.69
CA ASN A 195 9.12 25.51 -2.27
C ASN A 195 10.62 25.77 -2.08
N LYS A 196 11.01 27.05 -1.92
CA LYS A 196 12.32 27.42 -1.36
C LYS A 196 12.37 27.00 0.12
N VAL A 197 12.26 25.70 0.38
CA VAL A 197 12.71 25.11 1.63
C VAL A 197 14.23 25.06 1.45
N GLY A 198 14.94 25.88 2.25
CA GLY A 198 16.39 25.83 2.34
C GLY A 198 16.88 24.38 2.48
N PRO A 199 18.12 24.07 2.06
CA PRO A 199 18.57 22.72 1.75
C PRO A 199 18.05 21.74 2.79
N ALA A 200 17.20 20.81 2.34
CA ALA A 200 16.68 19.75 3.18
C ALA A 200 17.89 19.10 3.87
N LYS A 201 17.97 19.28 5.19
CA LYS A 201 18.99 18.67 6.02
C LYS A 201 18.78 17.17 5.84
N ARG A 202 19.61 16.51 5.02
CA ARG A 202 19.50 15.09 4.69
C ARG A 202 19.35 14.32 6.02
N PRO A 203 18.17 13.75 6.36
CA PRO A 203 18.15 12.75 7.39
C PRO A 203 18.65 11.48 6.71
N TYR A 204 19.76 10.94 7.23
CA TYR A 204 20.42 9.71 6.78
C TYR A 204 21.36 9.89 5.57
N SER A 205 22.62 10.22 5.89
CA SER A 205 23.76 9.82 5.07
C SER A 205 24.06 8.36 5.44
N PHE A 206 23.70 7.41 4.57
CA PHE A 206 24.29 6.07 4.66
C PHE A 206 25.77 6.25 4.28
N GLY A 207 26.66 5.91 5.22
CA GLY A 207 28.09 6.04 5.05
C GLY A 207 28.63 5.11 3.97
N ASP A 208 29.62 5.62 3.23
CA ASP A 208 30.61 4.91 2.43
C ASP A 208 30.17 3.64 1.67
N GLU A 209 29.72 3.82 0.43
CA GLU A 209 29.69 2.78 -0.62
C GLU A 209 31.08 2.45 -1.19
N THR A 210 32.18 2.78 -0.50
CA THR A 210 33.53 2.48 -0.98
C THR A 210 34.09 1.15 -0.47
N VAL A 211 33.41 0.44 0.45
CA VAL A 211 33.93 -0.82 1.04
C VAL A 211 33.26 -2.08 0.48
N VAL A 212 32.09 -1.99 -0.17
CA VAL A 212 31.37 -3.18 -0.67
C VAL A 212 31.73 -3.54 -2.12
N SER A 213 32.33 -2.61 -2.88
CA SER A 213 32.74 -2.86 -4.28
C SER A 213 33.91 -3.83 -4.44
N ASN A 214 34.68 -4.11 -3.38
CA ASN A 214 35.88 -4.94 -3.46
C ASN A 214 35.71 -6.36 -2.87
N ALA A 215 34.55 -6.66 -2.26
CA ALA A 215 34.29 -7.99 -1.68
C ALA A 215 33.47 -8.91 -2.58
N VAL A 216 32.83 -8.38 -3.64
CA VAL A 216 32.00 -9.19 -4.57
C VAL A 216 32.76 -9.60 -5.83
N THR A 217 33.90 -8.97 -6.13
CA THR A 217 34.69 -9.24 -7.35
C THR A 217 35.73 -10.37 -7.17
N THR A 218 35.98 -10.86 -5.96
CA THR A 218 37.03 -11.87 -5.70
C THR A 218 36.50 -13.31 -5.64
N THR A 219 35.19 -13.56 -5.56
CA THR A 219 34.65 -14.92 -5.39
C THR A 219 34.04 -15.53 -6.66
N PHE A 220 34.02 -14.80 -7.80
CA PHE A 220 33.43 -15.31 -9.05
C PHE A 220 34.44 -15.92 -10.06
N ASN A 221 35.75 -15.90 -9.77
CA ASN A 221 36.80 -16.43 -10.67
C ASN A 221 37.45 -17.76 -10.21
N GLN A 222 36.87 -18.47 -9.23
CA GLN A 222 37.38 -19.77 -8.77
C GLN A 222 36.42 -20.97 -8.99
N LEU A 223 35.34 -20.80 -9.76
CA LEU A 223 34.42 -21.89 -10.12
C LEU A 223 34.25 -22.04 -11.64
N ALA A 224 35.30 -21.75 -12.40
CA ALA A 224 35.40 -22.05 -13.83
C ALA A 224 36.80 -22.58 -14.18
N ARG A 225 37.16 -23.72 -13.58
CA ARG A 225 38.01 -24.78 -14.14
C ARG A 225 37.60 -26.11 -13.52
#